data_AF-A0A6G0WEJ1-F1
#
_entry.id   AF-A0A6G0WEJ1-F1
#
_cell.length_a   1.000
_cell.length_b   1.000
_cell.length_c   1.000
_cell.angle_alpha   90.00
_cell.angle_beta   90.00
_cell.angle_gamma   90.00
#
_symmetry.space_group_name_H-M   'P 1'
#
loop_
_entity.id
_entity.type
_entity.pdbx_description
1 polymer ?
#
loop_
_entity_poly.entity_id
_entity_poly.type
_entity_poly.pdbx_seq_one_letter_code
_entity_poly.pdbx_strand_id
1 'polypeptide(L)'
;MAVELSLRGSDAVAAAGDVVRAGLAFKKGSKKGVFGRANWKLRYLVLSSSELCYFKTPSGELKGVIDLTQCTLSEIQIMPIDCLKSGRSTSSIWRVAIRTPARRLKWT
;
A
#
# COMPACT_ATOMS: atom_id res chain seq x y z
N MET A 1 6.95 -27.84 -12.68
CA MET A 1 6.60 -27.21 -11.38
C MET A 1 6.96 -25.74 -11.49
N ALA A 2 6.00 -24.85 -11.27
CA ALA A 2 6.16 -23.42 -11.49
C ALA A 2 7.18 -22.83 -10.51
N VAL A 3 8.17 -22.12 -11.05
CA VAL A 3 9.04 -21.25 -10.25
C VAL A 3 8.21 -20.05 -9.79
N GLU A 4 7.86 -20.03 -8.52
CA GLU A 4 7.24 -18.85 -7.89
C GLU A 4 8.32 -17.76 -7.79
N LEU A 5 8.48 -16.98 -8.87
CA LEU A 5 9.37 -15.84 -8.91
C LEU A 5 8.89 -14.84 -7.85
N SER A 6 9.60 -14.80 -6.72
CA SER A 6 9.40 -13.82 -5.66
C SER A 6 9.68 -12.42 -6.22
N LEU A 7 8.66 -11.77 -6.78
CA LEU A 7 8.71 -10.40 -7.29
C LEU A 7 9.29 -9.46 -6.23
N ARG A 8 10.43 -8.82 -6.56
CA ARG A 8 11.03 -7.75 -5.75
C ARG A 8 10.52 -6.40 -6.23
N GLY A 9 10.55 -5.37 -5.38
CA GLY A 9 10.07 -4.04 -5.77
C GLY A 9 10.84 -3.44 -6.95
N SER A 10 12.15 -3.67 -7.04
CA SER A 10 12.98 -3.29 -8.19
C SER A 10 12.51 -3.96 -9.49
N ASP A 11 12.17 -5.24 -9.43
CA ASP A 11 11.69 -6.00 -10.58
C ASP A 11 10.28 -5.56 -10.97
N ALA A 12 9.43 -5.25 -9.99
CA ALA A 12 8.09 -4.74 -10.24
C ALA A 12 8.11 -3.36 -10.89
N VAL A 13 9.06 -2.49 -10.52
CA VAL A 13 9.24 -1.20 -11.21
C VAL A 13 9.71 -1.39 -12.65
N ALA A 14 10.56 -2.39 -12.91
CA ALA A 14 11.02 -2.70 -14.25
C ALA A 14 9.98 -3.44 -15.11
N ALA A 15 9.12 -4.25 -14.49
CA ALA A 15 8.12 -5.07 -15.16
C ALA A 15 6.81 -4.31 -15.44
N ALA A 16 6.44 -3.37 -14.58
CA ALA A 16 5.29 -2.50 -14.83
C ALA A 16 5.67 -1.44 -15.87
N GLY A 17 5.27 -1.65 -17.13
CA GLY A 17 5.57 -0.74 -18.24
C GLY A 17 5.11 0.71 -18.01
N ASP A 18 4.17 0.93 -17.09
CA ASP A 18 3.58 2.25 -16.76
C ASP A 18 3.60 2.54 -15.25
N VAL A 19 4.77 2.47 -14.60
CA VAL A 19 4.88 2.95 -13.21
C VAL A 19 4.60 4.45 -13.17
N VAL A 20 3.47 4.82 -12.57
CA VAL A 20 3.08 6.22 -12.36
C VAL A 20 3.89 6.81 -11.20
N ARG A 21 4.07 6.04 -10.12
CA ARG A 21 4.81 6.49 -8.94
C ARG A 21 5.29 5.32 -8.09
N ALA A 22 6.47 5.47 -7.48
CA ALA A 22 6.94 4.57 -6.44
C ALA A 22 7.47 5.36 -5.24
N GLY A 23 7.40 4.77 -4.04
CA GLY A 23 7.84 5.45 -2.83
C GLY A 23 7.52 4.71 -1.55
N LEU A 24 7.94 5.27 -0.42
CA LEU A 24 7.67 4.70 0.90
C LEU A 24 6.39 5.31 1.49
N ALA A 25 5.51 4.46 2.04
CA ALA A 25 4.42 4.92 2.89
C ALA A 25 4.14 3.94 4.03
N PHE A 26 3.55 4.43 5.11
CA PHE A 26 3.10 3.64 6.22
C PHE A 26 1.72 3.06 5.93
N LYS A 27 1.64 1.74 5.93
CA LYS A 27 0.40 0.98 5.81
C LYS A 27 -0.20 0.68 7.18
N LYS A 28 -1.51 0.90 7.37
CA LYS A 28 -2.20 0.38 8.56
C LYS A 28 -2.35 -1.14 8.50
N GLY A 29 -1.90 -1.84 9.55
CA GLY A 29 -2.11 -3.27 9.70
C GLY A 29 -3.59 -3.64 9.86
N SER A 30 -3.94 -4.89 9.54
CA SER A 30 -5.33 -5.38 9.52
C SER A 30 -5.65 -6.36 10.66
N LYS A 31 -4.93 -6.32 11.80
CA LYS A 31 -5.19 -7.25 12.91
C LYS A 31 -6.63 -7.10 13.40
N LYS A 32 -7.37 -8.21 13.43
CA LYS A 32 -8.69 -8.36 14.05
C LYS A 32 -8.52 -9.20 15.33
N GLY A 33 -9.13 -8.77 16.44
CA GLY A 33 -9.08 -9.45 17.74
C GLY A 33 -9.22 -8.49 18.93
N VAL A 34 -9.67 -8.99 20.08
CA VAL A 34 -10.07 -8.19 21.27
C VAL A 34 -8.91 -7.34 21.86
N PHE A 35 -7.66 -7.76 21.65
CA PHE A 35 -6.45 -7.02 22.04
C PHE A 35 -5.57 -6.61 20.85
N GLY A 36 -6.08 -6.75 19.62
CA GLY A 36 -5.31 -6.53 18.40
C GLY A 36 -5.08 -5.05 18.11
N ARG A 37 -3.94 -4.48 18.50
CA ARG A 37 -3.53 -3.15 18.03
C ARG A 37 -3.09 -3.21 16.56
N ALA A 38 -3.75 -2.40 15.71
CA ALA A 38 -3.35 -2.20 14.33
C ALA A 38 -2.12 -1.29 14.26
N ASN A 39 -0.94 -1.88 14.07
CA ASN A 39 0.30 -1.13 13.88
C ASN A 39 0.45 -0.62 12.46
N TRP A 40 1.00 0.58 12.32
CA TRP A 40 1.46 1.11 11.04
C TRP A 40 2.80 0.48 10.68
N LYS A 41 2.97 0.03 9.44
CA LYS A 41 4.21 -0.58 8.95
C LYS A 41 4.66 0.13 7.68
N LEU A 42 5.93 0.54 7.63
CA LEU A 42 6.53 1.11 6.43
C LEU A 42 6.55 0.08 5.30
N ARG A 43 6.13 0.48 4.11
CA ARG A 43 6.10 -0.35 2.90
C ARG A 43 6.60 0.47 1.73
N TYR A 44 7.33 -0.19 0.83
CA TYR A 44 7.62 0.37 -0.48
C TYR A 44 6.44 0.09 -1.40
N LEU A 45 5.91 1.11 -2.04
CA LEU A 45 4.75 1.06 -2.92
C LEU A 45 5.21 1.31 -4.34
N VAL A 46 4.61 0.57 -5.28
CA VAL A 46 4.75 0.76 -6.71
C VAL A 46 3.34 0.86 -7.28
N LEU A 47 2.98 2.04 -7.76
CA LEU A 47 1.71 2.36 -8.37
C LEU A 47 1.86 2.33 -9.89
N SER A 48 1.07 1.50 -10.55
CA SER A 48 0.87 1.52 -12.00
C SER A 48 -0.56 1.99 -12.33
N SER A 49 -0.90 2.02 -13.61
CA SER A 49 -2.25 2.34 -14.10
C SER A 49 -3.31 1.32 -13.65
N SER A 50 -2.93 0.05 -13.50
CA SER A 50 -3.84 -1.06 -13.21
C SER A 50 -3.73 -1.62 -11.79
N GLU A 51 -2.60 -1.42 -11.10
CA GLU A 51 -2.37 -2.05 -9.80
C GLU A 51 -1.53 -1.20 -8.85
N LEU A 52 -1.70 -1.47 -7.55
CA LEU A 52 -0.84 -0.97 -6.48
C LEU A 52 -0.18 -2.14 -5.75
N CYS A 53 1.10 -2.32 -6.00
CA CYS A 53 1.94 -3.33 -5.37
C CYS A 53 2.64 -2.75 -4.13
N TYR A 54 2.76 -3.53 -3.05
CA TYR A 54 3.49 -3.09 -1.87
C TYR A 54 4.41 -4.17 -1.29
N PHE A 55 5.64 -3.76 -0.97
CA PHE A 55 6.76 -4.62 -0.59
C PHE A 55 7.27 -4.28 0.81
N LYS A 56 8.00 -5.21 1.45
CA LYS A 56 8.62 -4.96 2.76
C LYS A 56 9.67 -3.84 2.67
N THR A 57 10.49 -3.85 1.64
CA THR A 57 11.55 -2.89 1.29
C THR A 57 11.63 -2.80 -0.24
N PRO A 58 12.36 -1.82 -0.82
CA PRO A 58 12.47 -1.69 -2.28
C PRO A 58 12.96 -2.95 -3.00
N SER A 59 13.90 -3.69 -2.42
CA SER A 59 14.38 -4.98 -2.96
C SER A 59 13.82 -6.18 -2.19
N GLY A 60 12.78 -5.96 -1.40
CA GLY A 60 12.19 -6.96 -0.52
C GLY A 60 10.99 -7.67 -1.13
N GLU A 61 10.48 -8.63 -0.37
CA GLU A 61 9.34 -9.46 -0.72
C GLU A 61 8.05 -8.66 -0.91
N LEU A 62 7.28 -9.03 -1.94
CA LEU A 62 5.92 -8.58 -2.17
C LEU A 62 5.01 -8.96 -1.00
N LYS A 63 4.30 -7.99 -0.44
CA LYS A 63 3.34 -8.19 0.66
C LYS A 63 1.89 -8.10 0.21
N GLY A 64 1.66 -7.75 -1.04
CA GLY A 64 0.38 -7.88 -1.70
C GLY A 64 0.21 -6.88 -2.83
N VAL A 65 -0.85 -7.14 -3.58
CA VAL A 65 -1.25 -6.42 -4.77
C VAL A 65 -2.67 -5.93 -4.55
N ILE A 66 -2.98 -4.77 -5.10
CA ILE A 66 -4.34 -4.24 -5.17
C ILE A 66 -4.62 -4.00 -6.64
N ASP A 67 -5.58 -4.73 -7.18
CA ASP A 67 -6.11 -4.45 -8.52
C ASP A 67 -6.93 -3.16 -8.46
N LEU A 68 -6.50 -2.14 -9.20
CA LEU A 68 -7.16 -0.84 -9.32
C LEU A 68 -8.15 -0.80 -10.48
N THR A 69 -8.11 -1.76 -11.42
CA THR A 69 -9.05 -1.80 -12.56
C THR A 69 -10.49 -2.01 -12.10
N GLN A 70 -10.66 -2.63 -10.93
CA GLN A 70 -11.96 -2.86 -10.30
C GLN A 70 -12.36 -1.74 -9.32
N CYS A 71 -11.48 -0.76 -9.08
CA CYS A 71 -11.76 0.35 -8.17
C CYS A 71 -12.45 1.49 -8.91
N THR A 72 -13.57 1.95 -8.38
CA THR A 72 -14.20 3.20 -8.79
C THR A 72 -13.58 4.40 -8.06
N LEU A 73 -13.75 5.61 -8.59
CA LEU A 73 -13.29 6.84 -7.93
C LEU A 73 -13.87 7.00 -6.50
N SER A 74 -15.06 6.47 -6.24
CA SER A 74 -15.69 6.51 -4.91
C SER A 74 -14.97 5.65 -3.85
N GLU A 75 -14.21 4.66 -4.30
CA GLU A 75 -13.47 3.72 -3.45
C GLU A 75 -12.07 4.21 -3.09
N ILE A 76 -11.58 5.23 -3.81
CA ILE A 76 -10.30 5.90 -3.56
C ILE A 76 -10.60 7.19 -2.80
N GLN A 77 -10.25 7.22 -1.52
CA GLN A 77 -10.57 8.33 -0.64
C GLN A 77 -9.31 9.03 -0.17
N ILE A 78 -9.20 10.32 -0.45
CA ILE A 78 -8.26 11.19 0.25
C ILE A 78 -8.81 11.36 1.66
N MET A 79 -8.02 10.94 2.66
CA MET A 79 -8.40 11.06 4.05
C MET A 79 -8.16 12.50 4.52
N PRO A 80 -9.07 13.06 5.34
CA PRO A 80 -8.99 14.46 5.73
C PRO A 80 -7.74 14.77 6.56
N ILE A 81 -7.30 16.03 6.41
CA ILE A 81 -6.08 16.59 7.01
C ILE A 81 -6.28 16.86 8.52
N ASP A 82 -7.53 16.98 8.95
CA ASP A 82 -7.97 17.28 10.32
C ASP A 82 -7.49 16.28 11.39
N CYS A 83 -7.11 15.07 10.97
CA CYS A 83 -6.45 14.12 11.85
C CYS A 83 -4.98 14.53 12.07
N LEU A 84 -4.73 15.40 13.04
CA LEU A 84 -3.36 15.80 13.42
C LEU A 84 -2.51 14.55 13.70
N LYS A 85 -1.29 14.53 13.16
CA LYS A 85 -0.35 13.43 13.34
C LYS A 85 0.05 13.37 14.81
N SER A 86 -0.47 12.39 15.54
CA SER A 86 -0.30 12.26 16.99
C SER A 86 1.06 11.69 17.44
N GLY A 87 2.06 11.61 16.55
CA GLY A 87 3.33 10.92 16.85
C GLY A 87 4.53 11.49 16.09
N ARG A 88 5.73 11.14 16.55
CA ARG A 88 7.03 11.61 16.01
C ARG A 88 7.53 10.83 14.79
N SER A 89 6.69 9.99 14.18
CA SER A 89 7.12 9.15 13.06
C SER A 89 7.51 10.00 11.84
N THR A 90 8.18 9.43 10.85
CA THR A 90 8.50 10.09 9.57
C THR A 90 7.37 10.00 8.55
N SER A 91 6.16 9.60 8.97
CA SER A 91 4.99 9.50 8.09
C SER A 91 4.61 10.85 7.51
N SER A 92 4.12 10.84 6.27
CA SER A 92 3.60 12.02 5.61
C SER A 92 2.25 12.46 6.20
N ILE A 93 1.88 13.72 5.97
CA ILE A 93 0.54 14.22 6.29
C ILE A 93 -0.51 13.76 5.26
N TRP A 94 -0.05 13.32 4.09
CA TRP A 94 -0.89 12.83 3.00
C TRP A 94 -1.43 11.46 3.34
N ARG A 95 -2.75 11.29 3.24
CA ARG A 95 -3.41 10.05 3.61
C ARG A 95 -4.40 9.64 2.55
N VAL A 96 -4.31 8.37 2.16
CA VAL A 96 -5.23 7.79 1.20
C VAL A 96 -5.75 6.46 1.74
N ALA A 97 -7.03 6.21 1.48
CA ALA A 97 -7.64 4.92 1.73
C ALA A 97 -8.18 4.35 0.43
N ILE A 98 -7.91 3.07 0.18
CA ILE A 98 -8.48 2.33 -0.94
C ILE A 98 -9.40 1.27 -0.36
N ARG A 99 -10.67 1.30 -0.76
CA ARG A 99 -11.65 0.30 -0.38
C ARG A 99 -11.68 -0.78 -1.45
N THR A 100 -11.26 -1.99 -1.12
CA THR A 100 -11.50 -3.17 -1.95
C THR A 100 -12.68 -3.96 -1.37
N PRO A 101 -13.32 -4.85 -2.15
CA PRO A 101 -14.42 -5.69 -1.65
C PRO A 101 -14.06 -6.45 -0.37
N ALA A 102 -12.81 -6.91 -0.27
CA ALA A 102 -12.33 -7.66 0.89
C ALA A 102 -12.00 -6.79 2.12
N ARG A 103 -11.51 -5.55 1.92
CA ARG A 103 -11.03 -4.69 3.03
C ARG A 103 -10.78 -3.24 2.62
N ARG A 104 -10.78 -2.35 3.63
CA ARG A 104 -10.31 -0.96 3.50
C ARG A 104 -8.83 -0.86 3.91
N LEU A 105 -7.99 -0.44 2.99
CA LEU A 105 -6.55 -0.23 3.17
C LEU A 105 -6.29 1.25 3.40
N LYS A 106 -5.40 1.60 4.34
CA LYS A 106 -5.07 2.99 4.71
C LYS A 106 -3.56 3.21 4.66
N TRP A 107 -3.17 4.35 4.13
CA TRP A 107 -1.78 4.74 3.88
C TRP A 107 -1.52 6.17 4.37
N THR A 108 -0.31 6.44 4.89
CA THR A 108 0.13 7.73 5.42
C THR A 108 1.64 7.88 5.35
#